data_AF-A0A934MEX4-F1
#
_entry.id   AF-A0A934MEX4-F1
#
_cell.length_a   1.000
_cell.length_b   1.000
_cell.length_c   1.000
_cell.angle_alpha   90.00
_cell.angle_beta   90.00
_cell.angle_gamma   90.00
#
_symmetry.space_group_name_H-M   'P 1'
#
loop_
_entity.id
_entity.type
_entity.pdbx_description
1 polymer ?
#
loop_
_entity_poly.entity_id
_entity_poly.type
_entity_poly.pdbx_seq_one_letter_code
_entity_poly.pdbx_strand_id
1 'polypeptide(L)' 'MRTVNLIIAIVLIVLLALFAVQNLQSVTVSFLSFSLTAPFALVAIGIYVLGMLTGSTLFGALRRSFRDRQGS' A
#
# COMPACT_ATOMS: atom_id res chain seq x y z
N MET A 1 4.54 -2.53 32.56
CA MET A 1 4.96 -1.95 31.26
C MET A 1 5.65 -2.97 30.35
N ARG A 2 6.81 -3.56 30.71
CA ARG A 2 7.53 -4.51 29.83
C ARG A 2 6.72 -5.74 29.40
N THR A 3 6.04 -6.41 30.34
CA THR A 3 5.25 -7.63 30.05
C THR A 3 4.02 -7.34 29.20
N VAL A 4 3.36 -6.20 29.42
CA VAL A 4 2.21 -5.74 28.64
C VAL A 4 2.61 -5.45 27.19
N ASN A 5 3.72 -4.74 26.99
CA ASN A 5 4.24 -4.48 25.64
C ASN A 5 4.61 -5.79 24.92
N LEU A 6 5.15 -6.78 25.64
CA LEU A 6 5.53 -8.07 25.09
C LEU A 6 4.29 -8.88 24.67
N ILE A 7 3.24 -8.91 25.50
CA ILE A 7 1.96 -9.54 25.17
C ILE A 7 1.33 -8.88 23.94
N ILE A 8 1.29 -7.54 23.91
CA ILE A 8 0.76 -6.80 22.76
C ILE A 8 1.55 -7.12 21.49
N ALA A 9 2.89 -7.14 21.56
CA ALA A 9 3.73 -7.48 20.43
C ALA A 9 3.46 -8.91 19.91
N ILE A 10 3.34 -9.88 20.81
CA ILE A 10 2.99 -11.27 20.44
C ILE A 10 1.62 -11.32 19.75
N VAL A 11 0.61 -10.66 20.33
CA VAL A 11 -0.74 -10.63 19.75
C VAL A 11 -0.71 -10.00 18.35
N LEU A 12 0.01 -8.89 18.16
CA LEU A 12 0.16 -8.25 16.86
C LEU A 12 0.86 -9.17 15.85
N ILE A 13 1.93 -9.87 16.24
CA ILE A 13 2.62 -10.83 15.37
C ILE A 13 1.67 -11.95 14.95
N VAL A 14 0.90 -12.52 15.88
CA VAL A 14 -0.08 -13.58 15.59
C VAL A 14 -1.15 -13.07 14.63
N LEU A 15 -1.70 -11.88 14.86
CA LEU A 15 -2.70 -11.27 13.97
C LEU A 15 -2.13 -11.03 12.57
N LEU A 16 -0.89 -10.54 12.47
CA LEU A 16 -0.23 -10.31 11.19
C LEU A 16 0.01 -11.62 10.43
N ALA A 17 0.43 -12.67 11.15
CA ALA A 17 0.65 -13.99 10.57
C ALA A 17 -0.66 -14.62 10.08
N LEU A 18 -1.74 -14.54 10.86
CA LEU A 18 -3.07 -15.01 10.47
C LEU A 18 -3.61 -14.23 9.27
N PHE A 19 -3.48 -12.90 9.28
CA PHE A 19 -3.85 -12.06 8.15
C PHE A 19 -3.07 -12.47 6.90
N ALA A 20 -1.74 -12.66 7.01
CA ALA A 20 -0.92 -13.10 5.89
C ALA A 20 -1.37 -14.46 5.38
N VAL A 21 -1.55 -15.46 6.25
CA VAL A 21 -1.95 -16.82 5.86
C VAL A 21 -3.34 -16.86 5.23
N GLN A 22 -4.30 -16.12 5.78
CA GLN A 22 -5.66 -16.05 5.21
C GLN A 22 -5.69 -15.28 3.88
N ASN A 23 -4.79 -14.31 3.69
CA ASN A 23 -4.68 -13.52 2.46
C ASN A 23 -3.54 -14.01 1.55
N LEU A 24 -3.06 -15.25 1.74
CA LEU A 24 -2.12 -15.94 0.84
C LEU A 24 -2.79 -16.35 -0.48
N GLN A 25 -4.10 -16.12 -0.64
CA GLN A 25 -4.77 -16.39 -1.90
C GLN A 25 -4.07 -15.60 -3.02
N SER A 26 -3.41 -16.35 -3.89
CA SER A 26 -2.74 -15.81 -5.05
C SER A 26 -3.78 -15.24 -6.00
N VAL A 27 -3.63 -13.96 -6.33
CA VAL A 27 -4.40 -13.30 -7.36
C VAL A 27 -3.53 -13.15 -8.60
N THR A 28 -4.10 -13.47 -9.75
CA THR A 28 -3.47 -13.20 -11.04
C THR A 28 -3.96 -11.87 -11.55
N VAL A 29 -3.06 -10.91 -11.67
CA VAL A 29 -3.31 -9.61 -12.29
C VAL A 29 -2.77 -9.67 -13.71
N SER A 30 -3.65 -9.47 -14.69
CA SER A 30 -3.28 -9.41 -16.10
C SER A 30 -3.36 -7.97 -16.60
N PHE A 31 -2.33 -7.51 -17.31
CA PHE A 31 -2.26 -6.18 -17.90
C PHE A 31 -1.62 -6.23 -19.28
N LEU A 32 -2.41 -5.97 -20.33
CA LEU A 32 -2.05 -6.17 -21.73
C LEU A 32 -1.49 -7.59 -21.97
N SER A 33 -0.18 -7.71 -22.22
CA SER A 33 0.56 -8.96 -22.45
C SER A 33 1.35 -9.43 -21.23
N PHE A 34 1.29 -8.70 -20.11
CA PHE A 34 1.93 -9.08 -18.85
C PHE A 34 0.92 -9.74 -17.90
N SER A 35 1.38 -10.73 -17.14
CA SER A 35 0.61 -11.31 -16.05
C SER A 35 1.50 -11.50 -14.84
N LEU A 36 0.93 -11.23 -13.67
CA LEU A 36 1.61 -11.37 -12.38
C LEU A 36 0.72 -12.16 -11.45
N THR A 37 1.23 -13.25 -10.89
CA THR A 37 0.54 -14.02 -9.85
C THR A 37 1.28 -13.82 -8.54
N ALA A 38 0.61 -13.25 -7.56
CA ALA A 38 1.15 -13.00 -6.23
C ALA A 38 0.04 -13.01 -5.18
N PRO A 39 0.35 -13.24 -3.89
CA PRO A 39 -0.60 -13.05 -2.81
C PRO A 39 -1.23 -11.66 -2.85
N PHE A 40 -2.55 -11.59 -2.62
CA PHE A 40 -3.32 -10.34 -2.68
C PHE A 40 -2.69 -9.20 -1.87
N ALA A 41 -2.18 -9.49 -0.67
CA ALA A 41 -1.56 -8.49 0.19
C ALA A 41 -0.36 -7.78 -0.47
N LEU A 42 0.49 -8.51 -1.21
CA LEU A 42 1.64 -7.92 -1.89
C LEU A 42 1.20 -7.02 -3.04
N VAL A 43 0.20 -7.45 -3.81
CA VAL A 43 -0.38 -6.65 -4.89
C VAL A 43 -1.00 -5.37 -4.35
N ALA A 44 -1.77 -5.45 -3.25
CA ALA A 44 -2.38 -4.29 -2.61
C ALA A 44 -1.35 -3.26 -2.11
N ILE A 45 -0.27 -3.72 -1.45
CA ILE A 45 0.83 -2.86 -1.01
C ILE A 45 1.50 -2.20 -2.21
N GLY A 46 1.79 -2.95 -3.27
CA GLY A 46 2.40 -2.42 -4.50
C GLY A 46 1.55 -1.32 -5.13
N ILE A 47 0.24 -1.57 -5.29
CA ILE A 47 -0.70 -0.57 -5.83
C ILE A 47 -0.76 0.66 -4.94
N TYR A 48 -0.81 0.50 -3.61
CA TYR A 48 -0.85 1.62 -2.68
C TYR A 48 0.40 2.52 -2.81
N VAL A 49 1.59 1.93 -2.86
CA VAL A 49 2.85 2.68 -3.02
C VAL A 49 2.87 3.40 -4.37
N LEU A 50 2.50 2.73 -5.46
CA LEU A 50 2.41 3.35 -6.79
C LEU A 50 1.39 4.49 -6.81
N GLY A 51 0.24 4.30 -6.16
CA GLY A 51 -0.79 5.33 -5.99
C GLY A 51 -0.30 6.53 -5.18
N MET A 52 0.51 6.30 -4.15
CA MET A 52 1.12 7.39 -3.37
C MET A 52 2.14 8.18 -4.20
N LEU A 53 2.98 7.50 -4.98
CA LEU A 53 3.97 8.15 -5.85
C LEU A 53 3.30 8.95 -6.99
N THR A 54 2.29 8.38 -7.64
CA THR A 54 1.55 9.06 -8.71
C THR A 54 0.65 10.17 -8.16
N GLY A 55 -0.04 9.93 -7.04
CA GLY A 55 -0.90 10.91 -6.40
C GLY A 55 -0.12 12.12 -5.87
N SER A 56 1.03 11.91 -5.22
CA SER A 56 1.88 13.00 -4.71
C SER A 56 2.45 13.87 -5.84
N THR A 57 2.88 13.27 -6.95
CA THR A 57 3.36 14.00 -8.13
C THR A 57 2.25 14.79 -8.82
N LEU A 58 1.08 14.18 -9.04
CA LEU A 58 -0.10 14.85 -9.60
C LEU A 58 -0.57 16.01 -8.71
N PHE A 59 -0.65 15.79 -7.39
CA PHE A 59 -1.05 16.83 -6.44
C PHE A 59 -0.06 18.00 -6.42
N GLY A 60 1.25 17.71 -6.50
CA GLY A 60 2.29 18.73 -6.63
C GLY A 60 2.14 19.56 -7.92
N ALA A 61 1.89 18.90 -9.05
CA ALA A 61 1.69 19.56 -10.34
C ALA A 61 0.42 20.42 -10.36
N LEU A 62 -0.70 19.90 -9.85
CA LEU A 62 -1.95 20.62 -9.69
C LEU A 62 -1.77 21.87 -8.82
N ARG A 63 -1.15 21.71 -7.64
CA ARG A 63 -0.90 22.83 -6.72
C ARG A 63 -0.05 23.92 -7.35
N ARG A 64 0.95 23.56 -8.17
CA ARG A 64 1.76 24.52 -8.93
C ARG A 64 0.92 25.28 -9.95
N SER A 65 0.10 24.58 -10.73
CA SER A 65 -0.79 25.21 -11.72
C SER A 65 -1.78 26.21 -11.11
N PHE A 66 -2.31 25.94 -9.90
CA PHE A 66 -3.18 26.91 -9.21
C PHE A 66 -2.44 28.10 -8.61
N ARG A 67 -1.19 27.91 -8.18
CA ARG A 67 -0.35 29.00 -7.64
C ARG A 67 0.10 29.94 -8.76
N ASP A 68 0.48 29.40 -9.91
CA ASP A 68 0.90 30.20 -11.06
C ASP A 68 -0.25 31.09 -11.60
N ARG A 69 -1.51 30.72 -11.34
CA ARG A 69 -2.71 31.51 -11.73
C ARG A 69 -3.09 32.65 -10.79
N GLN A 70 -2.52 32.74 -9.58
CA GLN A 70 -2.81 33.83 -8.63
C GLN A 70 -1.74 34.93 -8.61
N GLY A 71 -0.69 34.80 -9.43
CA GLY A 71 0.45 35.72 -9.47
C GLY A 71 0.60 36.53 -10.77
N SER A 72 -0.46 36.63 -11.60
CA SER A 72 -0.46 37.45 -12.82
C SER A 72 -1.58 38.47 -12.81
#